data_AF-I4E2H9-F1
#
_entry.id   AF-I4E2H9-F1
#
_cell.length_a   1.000
_cell.length_b   1.000
_cell.length_c   1.000
_cell.angle_alpha   90.00
_cell.angle_beta   90.00
_cell.angle_gamma   90.00
#
_symmetry.space_group_name_H-M   'P 1'
#
loop_
_entity.id
_entity.type
_entity.pdbx_description
1 polymer ?
#
loop_
_entity_poly.entity_id
_entity_poly.type
_entity_poly.pdbx_seq_one_letter_code
_entity_poly.pdbx_strand_id
1 'polypeptide(L)'
;FGHNNKSWSLYCDNNSYNFRYNNVHTPVSGPQSSRVGVYLDHSAGILSFYSVSETMTLLHRVQTTFTQPLYAGLWLYYSVGDTAEFYKLK
;
A
#
# COMPACT_ATOMS: atom_id res chain seq x y z
N PHE A 1 -1.22 2.25 10.05
CA PHE A 1 -0.76 0.92 9.61
C PHE A 1 0.77 0.93 9.49
N GLY A 2 1.46 -0.21 9.56
CA GLY A 2 2.92 -0.29 9.38
C GLY A 2 3.79 -0.02 10.63
N HIS A 3 3.18 0.27 11.78
CA HIS A 3 3.87 0.61 13.03
C HIS A 3 4.30 -0.59 13.88
N ASN A 4 4.02 -1.81 13.42
CA ASN A 4 4.38 -3.05 14.09
C ASN A 4 4.67 -4.14 13.05
N ASN A 5 5.09 -5.32 13.52
CA ASN A 5 5.39 -6.46 12.67
C ASN A 5 4.16 -7.23 12.14
N LYS A 6 2.93 -6.76 12.43
CA LYS A 6 1.67 -7.38 12.00
C LYS A 6 0.96 -6.60 10.89
N SER A 7 1.55 -5.50 10.43
CA SER A 7 0.93 -4.65 9.43
C SER A 7 1.98 -4.04 8.51
N TRP A 8 1.55 -3.80 7.27
CA TRP A 8 2.31 -3.11 6.24
C TRP A 8 1.47 -1.95 5.73
N SER A 9 2.10 -0.92 5.21
CA SER A 9 1.37 0.16 4.53
C SER A 9 2.24 0.91 3.56
N LEU A 10 1.63 1.38 2.47
CA LEU A 10 2.18 2.43 1.65
C LEU A 10 1.57 3.76 2.09
N TYR A 11 2.39 4.64 2.66
CA TYR A 11 2.02 6.03 2.90
C TYR A 11 2.22 6.82 1.60
N CYS A 12 1.17 7.50 1.16
CA CYS A 12 1.17 8.32 -0.06
C CYS A 12 1.14 9.79 0.34
N ASP A 13 2.11 10.55 -0.14
CA ASP A 13 2.19 12.00 0.01
C ASP A 13 2.25 12.62 -1.39
N ASN A 14 2.08 13.95 -1.51
CA ASN A 14 1.94 14.66 -2.78
C ASN A 14 3.00 14.31 -3.82
N ASN A 15 4.24 14.05 -3.37
CA ASN A 15 5.37 13.78 -4.26
C ASN A 15 6.16 12.52 -3.88
N SER A 16 5.68 11.70 -2.95
CA SER A 16 6.46 10.55 -2.50
C SER A 16 5.61 9.40 -1.98
N TYR A 17 6.17 8.21 -2.10
CA TYR A 17 5.66 7.03 -1.43
C TYR A 17 6.65 6.60 -0.35
N ASN A 18 6.11 6.21 0.80
CA ASN A 18 6.89 5.66 1.90
C ASN A 18 6.27 4.34 2.33
N PHE A 19 6.98 3.25 2.07
CA PHE A 19 6.59 1.95 2.60
C PHE A 19 6.90 1.89 4.10
N ARG A 20 5.99 1.33 4.89
CA ARG A 20 6.13 1.19 6.34
C ARG A 20 5.93 -0.25 6.77
N TYR A 21 6.87 -0.74 7.59
CA TYR A 21 6.80 -2.02 8.27
C TYR A 21 7.56 -1.94 9.60
N ASN A 22 6.93 -2.37 10.69
CA ASN A 22 7.56 -2.40 12.01
C ASN A 22 8.27 -1.09 12.42
N ASN A 23 7.62 0.06 12.19
CA ASN A 23 8.15 1.42 12.39
C ASN A 23 9.32 1.83 11.49
N VAL A 24 9.79 0.97 10.59
CA VAL A 24 10.78 1.32 9.58
C VAL A 24 10.05 1.96 8.40
N HIS A 25 10.57 3.11 7.96
CA HIS A 25 10.08 3.85 6.81
C HIS A 25 11.09 3.71 5.68
N THR A 26 10.65 3.19 4.54
CA THR A 26 11.47 2.99 3.35
C THR A 26 10.92 3.86 2.23
N PRO A 27 11.66 4.87 1.74
CA PRO A 27 11.26 5.63 0.58
C PRO A 27 11.09 4.73 -0.63
N VAL A 28 10.03 4.95 -1.40
CA VAL A 28 9.69 4.19 -2.60
C VAL A 28 9.60 5.16 -3.77
N SER A 29 10.35 4.87 -4.83
CA SER A 29 10.29 5.61 -6.09
C SER A 29 9.21 5.04 -6.99
N GLY A 30 8.58 5.89 -7.79
CA GLY A 30 7.63 5.48 -8.81
C GLY A 30 6.75 6.62 -9.29
N PRO A 31 5.98 6.40 -10.37
CA PRO A 31 5.05 7.40 -10.88
C PRO A 31 3.95 7.66 -9.86
N GLN A 32 3.58 8.92 -9.66
CA GLN A 32 2.47 9.28 -8.78
C GLN A 32 1.12 9.01 -9.44
N SER A 33 0.19 8.51 -8.65
CA SER A 33 -1.22 8.31 -9.05
C SER A 33 -2.13 8.48 -7.84
N SER A 34 -3.35 8.97 -8.08
CA SER A 34 -4.44 8.99 -7.10
C SER A 34 -5.00 7.59 -6.80
N ARG A 35 -4.63 6.58 -7.60
CA ARG A 35 -5.08 5.19 -7.46
C ARG A 35 -3.90 4.27 -7.17
N VAL A 36 -4.01 3.55 -6.06
CA VAL A 36 -3.05 2.51 -5.64
C VAL A 36 -3.69 1.14 -5.83
N GLY A 37 -2.96 0.25 -6.50
CA GLY A 37 -3.28 -1.17 -6.59
C GLY A 37 -2.61 -1.92 -5.45
N VAL A 38 -3.34 -2.81 -4.79
CA VAL A 38 -2.78 -3.71 -3.77
C VAL A 38 -3.08 -5.14 -4.17
N TYR A 39 -2.04 -5.94 -4.32
CA TYR A 39 -2.15 -7.36 -4.64
C TYR A 39 -1.61 -8.19 -3.48
N LEU A 40 -2.38 -9.21 -3.09
CA LEU A 40 -2.02 -10.17 -2.07
C LEU A 40 -2.12 -11.57 -2.64
N ASP A 41 -0.99 -12.28 -2.66
CA ASP A 41 -0.97 -13.74 -2.78
C ASP A 41 -0.59 -14.30 -1.42
N HIS A 42 -1.59 -14.78 -0.68
CA HIS A 42 -1.37 -15.33 0.65
C HIS A 42 -0.52 -16.60 0.61
N SER A 43 -0.72 -17.44 -0.40
CA SER A 43 -0.04 -18.73 -0.55
C SER A 43 1.43 -18.59 -0.90
N ALA A 44 1.76 -17.67 -1.81
CA ALA A 44 3.13 -17.36 -2.18
C ALA A 44 3.81 -16.39 -1.19
N GLY A 45 3.07 -15.83 -0.24
CA GLY A 45 3.58 -14.88 0.72
C GLY A 45 3.92 -13.52 0.11
N ILE A 46 3.22 -13.10 -0.94
CA ILE A 46 3.51 -11.87 -1.69
C ILE A 46 2.49 -10.79 -1.34
N LEU A 47 2.97 -9.60 -0.97
CA LEU A 47 2.17 -8.37 -0.92
C LEU A 47 2.86 -7.31 -1.78
N SER A 48 2.14 -6.82 -2.78
CA SER A 48 2.65 -5.85 -3.76
C SER A 48 1.76 -4.61 -3.82
N PHE A 49 2.41 -3.45 -3.91
CA PHE A 49 1.78 -2.15 -4.08
C PHE A 49 2.13 -1.60 -5.46
N TYR A 50 1.14 -1.00 -6.12
CA TYR A 50 1.27 -0.47 -7.47
C TYR A 50 0.72 0.95 -7.57
N SER A 51 1.36 1.76 -8.39
CA SER A 51 0.78 2.99 -8.91
C SER A 51 -0.04 2.65 -10.15
N VAL A 52 -1.29 3.11 -10.20
CA VAL A 52 -2.21 2.73 -11.28
C VAL A 52 -2.72 3.99 -11.95
N SER A 53 -2.19 4.31 -13.13
CA SER A 53 -2.68 5.38 -14.01
C SER A 53 -3.27 4.74 -15.28
N GLU A 54 -2.74 5.09 -16.46
CA GLU A 54 -2.96 4.37 -17.72
C GLU A 54 -2.30 2.99 -17.71
N THR A 55 -1.17 2.88 -16.99
CA THR A 55 -0.44 1.63 -16.79
C THR A 55 -0.32 1.32 -15.30
N MET A 56 -0.04 0.06 -14.97
CA MET A 56 0.17 -0.41 -13.60
C MET A 56 1.66 -0.61 -13.37
N THR A 57 2.25 0.24 -12.52
CA THR A 57 3.69 0.20 -12.19
C THR A 57 3.89 -0.32 -10.79
N LEU A 58 4.75 -1.33 -10.63
CA LEU A 58 5.12 -1.85 -9.31
C LEU A 58 5.90 -0.80 -8.52
N LEU A 59 5.42 -0.47 -7.32
CA LEU A 59 6.09 0.44 -6.39
C LEU A 59 6.94 -0.34 -5.39
N HIS A 60 6.32 -1.33 -4.73
CA HIS A 60 6.99 -2.10 -3.69
C HIS A 60 6.41 -3.50 -3.60
N ARG A 61 7.27 -4.47 -3.32
CA ARG A 61 6.87 -5.85 -3.05
C ARG A 61 7.58 -6.33 -1.80
N VAL A 62 6.83 -6.95 -0.91
CA VAL A 62 7.38 -7.78 0.15
C VAL A 62 7.08 -9.24 -0.12
N GLN A 63 7.99 -10.08 0.33
CA GLN A 63 7.81 -11.53 0.36
C GLN A 63 8.04 -12.01 1.79
N THR A 64 7.01 -12.60 2.39
CA THR A 64 7.00 -13.02 3.80
C THR A 64 5.98 -14.12 4.02
N THR A 65 6.15 -14.93 5.05
CA THR A 65 5.15 -15.92 5.45
C THR A 65 4.04 -15.24 6.25
N PHE A 66 2.81 -15.24 5.72
CA PHE A 66 1.64 -14.75 6.46
C PHE A 66 1.09 -15.85 7.36
N THR A 67 1.13 -15.63 8.67
CA THR A 67 0.66 -16.62 9.66
C THR A 67 -0.82 -16.48 10.01
N GLN A 68 -1.46 -15.40 9.54
CA GLN A 68 -2.86 -15.06 9.83
C GLN A 68 -3.50 -14.41 8.59
N PRO A 69 -4.85 -14.36 8.51
CA PRO A 69 -5.54 -13.58 7.51
C PRO A 69 -5.14 -12.10 7.56
N LEU A 70 -5.09 -11.46 6.39
CA LEU A 70 -4.84 -10.03 6.28
C LEU A 70 -6.13 -9.31 5.90
N TYR A 71 -6.26 -8.09 6.42
CA TYR A 71 -7.40 -7.22 6.18
C TYR A 71 -6.92 -5.94 5.52
N ALA A 72 -7.62 -5.52 4.47
CA ALA A 72 -7.38 -4.24 3.83
C ALA A 72 -7.84 -3.10 4.75
N GLY A 73 -7.06 -2.02 4.80
CA GLY A 73 -7.36 -0.84 5.59
C GLY A 73 -6.90 0.43 4.88
N LEU A 74 -7.64 1.50 5.10
CA LEU A 74 -7.34 2.85 4.61
C LEU A 74 -7.25 3.79 5.81
N TRP A 75 -6.36 4.76 5.74
CA TRP A 75 -6.21 5.78 6.78
C TRP A 75 -5.91 7.12 6.13
N LEU A 76 -6.61 8.15 6.60
CA LEU A 76 -6.49 9.54 6.14
C LEU A 76 -5.94 10.37 7.32
N TYR A 77 -4.96 11.24 7.05
CA TYR A 77 -4.28 12.02 8.10
C TYR A 77 -5.10 13.22 8.60
N TYR A 78 -6.23 13.55 7.96
CA TYR A 78 -7.12 14.68 8.24
C TYR A 78 -6.75 16.02 7.57
N SER A 79 -6.63 16.04 6.24
CA SER A 79 -6.83 17.28 5.46
C SER A 79 -8.33 17.47 5.19
N VAL A 80 -8.81 18.71 5.23
CA VAL A 80 -10.17 19.03 4.76
C VAL A 80 -10.25 18.71 3.27
N GLY A 81 -11.08 17.74 2.90
CA GLY A 81 -11.33 17.36 1.49
C GLY A 81 -10.72 16.03 1.05
N ASP A 82 -9.88 15.38 1.87
CA ASP A 82 -9.34 14.06 1.53
C ASP A 82 -10.46 13.01 1.50
N THR A 83 -10.50 12.23 0.42
CA THR A 83 -11.42 11.09 0.30
C THR A 83 -10.66 9.85 -0.15
N ALA A 84 -11.15 8.69 0.24
CA ALA A 84 -10.65 7.40 -0.22
C ALA A 84 -11.82 6.42 -0.33
N GLU A 85 -11.78 5.58 -1.36
CA GLU A 85 -12.77 4.54 -1.57
C GLU A 85 -12.10 3.25 -2.03
N PHE A 86 -12.70 2.11 -1.67
CA PHE A 86 -12.34 0.84 -2.27
C PHE A 86 -13.04 0.72 -3.61
N TYR A 87 -12.24 0.63 -4.68
CA TYR A 87 -12.78 0.44 -6.01
C TYR A 87 -13.41 -0.96 -6.12
N LYS A 88 -14.73 -1.02 -6.35
CA LYS A 88 -15.42 -2.27 -6.64
C LYS A 88 -15.28 -2.56 -8.13
N LEU A 89 -14.70 -3.72 -8.46
CA LEU A 89 -14.75 -4.23 -9.82
C LEU A 89 -16.24 -4.51 -10.15
N LYS A 90 -16.68 -3.98 -11.29
CA LYS A 90 -18.01 -4.28 -11.85
C LYS A 90 -18.07 -5.71 -12.37
#